data_AF-A0A349Z7Y3-F1
#
_entry.id   AF-A0A349Z7Y3-F1
#
_cell.length_a   1.000
_cell.length_b   1.000
_cell.length_c   1.000
_cell.angle_alpha   90.00
_cell.angle_beta   90.00
_cell.angle_gamma   90.00
#
_symmetry.space_group_name_H-M   'P 1'
#
loop_
_entity.id
_entity.type
_entity.pdbx_description
1 polymer ?
#
loop_
_entity_poly.entity_id
_entity_poly.type
_entity_poly.pdbx_seq_one_letter_code
_entity_poly.pdbx_strand_id
1 'polypeptide(L)'
;KAQHSLSKGSPITMHLVWEQIRRGKSLALAECFEMELIMSCRCAESGEFAEGVRALLIDKDKQPQWRFADVDSVSEDVVELHFTSPWEQSPLTLSGE
;
A
#
# COMPACT_ATOMS: atom_id res chain seq x y z
N LYS A 1 -13.53 -16.35 -9.38
CA LYS A 1 -12.34 -16.63 -8.55
C LYS A 1 -11.65 -15.34 -8.12
N ALA A 2 -11.19 -14.47 -9.04
CA ALA A 2 -10.51 -13.22 -8.71
C ALA A 2 -11.33 -12.24 -7.84
N GLN A 3 -12.59 -11.96 -8.21
CA GLN A 3 -13.47 -11.05 -7.44
C GLN A 3 -13.65 -11.47 -5.97
N HIS A 4 -13.84 -12.78 -5.73
CA HIS A 4 -14.01 -13.33 -4.37
C HIS A 4 -12.73 -13.28 -3.53
N SER A 5 -11.57 -13.40 -4.18
CA SER A 5 -10.29 -13.23 -3.50
C SER A 5 -10.06 -11.76 -3.12
N LEU A 6 -10.38 -10.84 -4.04
CA LEU A 6 -10.32 -9.40 -3.79
C LEU A 6 -11.21 -9.00 -2.62
N SER A 7 -12.48 -9.42 -2.60
CA SER A 7 -13.43 -9.04 -1.53
C SER A 7 -13.05 -9.49 -0.12
N LYS A 8 -12.04 -10.34 0.04
CA LYS A 8 -11.49 -10.76 1.34
C LYS A 8 -10.24 -9.99 1.75
N GLY A 9 -9.59 -9.30 0.81
CA GLY A 9 -8.43 -8.47 1.06
C GLY A 9 -8.81 -7.12 1.66
N SER A 10 -7.78 -6.37 2.04
CA SER A 10 -7.93 -4.97 2.48
C SER A 10 -8.48 -4.11 1.34
N PRO A 11 -9.55 -3.31 1.58
CA PRO A 11 -10.10 -2.43 0.56
C PRO A 11 -9.10 -1.39 0.03
N ILE A 12 -8.24 -0.83 0.89
CA ILE A 12 -7.25 0.15 0.46
C ILE A 12 -6.20 -0.47 -0.48
N THR A 13 -5.81 -1.74 -0.28
CA THR A 13 -4.85 -2.41 -1.17
C THR A 13 -5.33 -2.43 -2.63
N MET A 14 -6.64 -2.50 -2.88
CA MET A 14 -7.16 -2.45 -4.25
C MET A 14 -6.87 -1.11 -4.93
N HIS A 15 -7.08 -0.01 -4.20
CA HIS A 15 -6.76 1.34 -4.67
C HIS A 15 -5.26 1.51 -4.88
N LEU A 16 -4.44 1.04 -3.94
CA LEU A 16 -2.97 1.15 -4.04
C LEU A 16 -2.42 0.40 -5.25
N VAL A 17 -2.86 -0.84 -5.48
CA VAL A 17 -2.41 -1.63 -6.65
C VAL A 17 -2.84 -0.96 -7.95
N TRP A 18 -4.08 -0.46 -8.02
CA TRP A 18 -4.56 0.28 -9.19
C TRP A 18 -3.71 1.53 -9.48
N GLU A 19 -3.48 2.35 -8.45
CA GLU A 19 -2.69 3.57 -8.55
C GLU A 19 -1.22 3.30 -8.85
N GLN A 20 -0.61 2.26 -8.26
CA GLN A 20 0.76 1.85 -8.53
C GLN A 20 0.94 1.48 -10.01
N ILE A 21 0.02 0.70 -10.58
CA ILE A 21 0.05 0.35 -12.01
C ILE A 21 -0.15 1.60 -12.88
N ARG A 22 -1.09 2.48 -12.50
CA ARG A 22 -1.40 3.70 -13.25
C ARG A 22 -0.22 4.67 -13.29
N ARG A 23 0.41 4.94 -12.13
CA ARG A 23 1.55 5.86 -11.98
C ARG A 23 2.82 5.25 -12.56
N GLY A 24 3.06 3.96 -12.32
CA GLY A 24 4.28 3.25 -12.75
C GLY A 24 4.40 3.04 -14.27
N LYS A 25 3.31 3.18 -15.03
CA LYS A 25 3.29 2.89 -16.48
C LYS A 25 4.36 3.63 -17.29
N SER A 26 4.75 4.82 -16.87
CA SER A 26 5.73 5.68 -17.55
C SER A 26 7.04 5.87 -16.78
N LEU A 27 7.21 5.19 -15.64
CA LEU A 27 8.38 5.36 -14.79
C LEU A 27 9.54 4.47 -15.24
N ALA A 28 10.76 4.96 -15.11
CA ALA A 28 11.96 4.15 -15.15
C ALA A 28 12.04 3.25 -13.91
N LEU A 29 12.84 2.19 -13.99
CA LEU A 29 12.94 1.20 -12.90
C LEU A 29 13.33 1.83 -11.55
N ALA A 30 14.26 2.79 -11.55
CA ALA A 30 14.68 3.48 -10.33
C ALA A 30 13.52 4.28 -9.70
N GLU A 31 12.70 4.93 -10.52
CA GLU A 31 11.54 5.69 -10.07
C GLU A 31 10.42 4.77 -9.57
N CYS A 32 10.26 3.58 -10.16
CA CYS A 32 9.37 2.54 -9.63
C CYS A 32 9.78 2.13 -8.21
N PHE A 33 11.08 1.88 -7.97
CA PHE A 33 11.56 1.52 -6.64
C PHE A 33 11.39 2.65 -5.63
N GLU A 34 11.58 3.92 -6.04
CA GLU A 34 11.29 5.07 -5.18
C GLU A 34 9.82 5.10 -4.77
N MET A 35 8.91 4.98 -5.73
CA MET A 35 7.46 4.95 -5.48
C MET A 35 7.07 3.76 -4.58
N GLU A 36 7.61 2.57 -4.84
CA GLU A 36 7.33 1.36 -4.07
C GLU A 36 7.85 1.43 -2.65
N LEU A 37 9.00 2.07 -2.44
CA LEU A 37 9.57 2.27 -1.11
C LEU A 37 8.69 3.19 -0.27
N ILE A 38 8.28 4.33 -0.83
CA ILE A 38 7.34 5.27 -0.19
C ILE A 38 6.05 4.53 0.19
N MET A 39 5.43 3.83 -0.77
CA MET A 39 4.19 3.09 -0.56
C MET A 39 4.33 2.01 0.51
N SER A 40 5.43 1.26 0.51
CA SER A 40 5.68 0.19 1.49
C SER A 40 5.82 0.73 2.91
N CYS A 41 6.55 1.84 3.09
CA CYS A 41 6.67 2.50 4.39
C CYS A 41 5.32 3.01 4.88
N ARG A 42 4.53 3.66 4.02
CA ARG A 42 3.18 4.15 4.37
C ARG A 42 2.22 3.02 4.70
N CYS A 43 2.29 1.88 4.00
CA CYS A 43 1.52 0.68 4.33
C CYS A 43 1.82 0.15 5.75
N ALA A 44 3.08 0.19 6.18
CA ALA A 44 3.47 -0.19 7.52
C ALA A 44 2.91 0.77 8.60
N GLU A 45 2.73 2.06 8.26
CA GLU A 45 2.16 3.07 9.16
C GLU A 45 0.62 3.06 9.22
N SER A 46 -0.08 2.58 8.19
CA SER A 46 -1.53 2.74 8.07
C SER A 46 -2.37 1.83 8.99
N GLY A 47 -1.75 0.77 9.52
CA GLY A 47 -2.36 -0.26 10.37
C GLY A 47 -2.93 -1.47 9.61
N GLU A 48 -3.33 -1.29 8.35
CA GLU A 48 -3.90 -2.37 7.51
C GLU A 48 -2.92 -3.53 7.31
N PHE A 49 -1.64 -3.21 7.09
CA PHE A 49 -0.61 -4.25 6.94
C PHE A 49 -0.44 -5.08 8.22
N ALA A 50 -0.37 -4.43 9.37
CA ALA A 50 -0.23 -5.09 10.67
C ALA A 50 -1.42 -6.01 10.95
N GLU A 51 -2.65 -5.58 10.62
CA GLU A 51 -3.85 -6.39 10.79
C GLU A 51 -3.85 -7.62 9.85
N GLY A 52 -3.43 -7.45 8.60
CA GLY A 52 -3.29 -8.57 7.67
C GLY A 52 -2.28 -9.61 8.17
N VAL A 53 -1.15 -9.15 8.72
CA VAL A 53 -0.15 -10.01 9.36
C VAL A 53 -0.74 -10.70 10.59
N ARG A 54 -1.46 -9.97 11.44
CA ARG A 54 -2.10 -10.54 12.64
C ARG A 54 -3.05 -11.68 12.26
N ALA A 55 -4.01 -11.41 11.38
CA ALA A 55 -5.05 -12.36 10.99
C ALA A 55 -4.50 -13.59 10.24
N LEU A 56 -3.45 -13.43 9.44
CA LEU A 56 -2.90 -14.51 8.62
C LEU A 56 -1.77 -15.29 9.31
N LEU A 57 -0.88 -14.62 10.02
CA LEU A 57 0.40 -15.19 10.49
C LEU A 57 0.51 -15.29 12.01
N ILE A 58 -0.07 -14.35 12.77
CA ILE A 58 0.04 -14.33 14.25
C ILE A 58 -1.08 -15.16 14.87
N ASP A 59 -2.31 -14.66 14.79
CA ASP A 59 -3.48 -15.29 15.40
C ASP A 59 -4.06 -16.38 14.49
N LYS A 60 -3.82 -16.27 13.18
CA LYS A 60 -4.23 -17.24 12.15
C LYS A 60 -5.74 -17.48 12.12
N ASP A 61 -6.53 -16.50 12.56
CA ASP A 61 -7.99 -16.55 12.59
C ASP A 61 -8.63 -16.40 11.20
N LYS A 62 -7.88 -15.88 10.22
CA LYS A 62 -8.34 -15.53 8.86
C LYS A 62 -9.54 -14.57 8.87
N GLN A 63 -9.64 -13.73 9.91
CA GLN A 63 -10.71 -12.77 10.14
C GLN A 63 -10.12 -11.36 10.36
N PRO A 64 -9.50 -10.78 9.32
CA PRO A 64 -8.96 -9.45 9.43
C PRO A 64 -10.06 -8.42 9.70
N GLN A 65 -9.79 -7.52 10.62
CA GLN A 65 -10.62 -6.37 10.97
C GLN A 65 -10.11 -5.13 10.25
N TRP A 66 -10.36 -5.07 8.94
CA TRP A 66 -9.94 -3.95 8.12
C TRP A 66 -10.53 -2.63 8.63
N ARG A 67 -9.73 -1.57 8.60
CA ARG A 67 -10.09 -0.20 8.96
C ARG A 67 -11.16 0.38 8.03
N PHE A 68 -11.15 -0.04 6.77
CA PHE A 68 -12.14 0.35 5.76
C PHE A 68 -13.10 -0.82 5.52
N ALA A 69 -14.40 -0.53 5.48
CA ALA A 69 -15.43 -1.56 5.34
C ALA A 69 -15.51 -2.08 3.90
N ASP A 70 -15.32 -1.20 2.93
CA ASP A 70 -15.40 -1.48 1.50
C ASP A 70 -14.55 -0.48 0.69
N VAL A 71 -14.49 -0.69 -0.62
CA VAL A 71 -13.68 0.15 -1.53
C VAL A 71 -14.18 1.58 -1.63
N ASP A 72 -15.48 1.82 -1.44
CA ASP A 72 -16.08 3.16 -1.54
C ASP A 72 -15.82 3.99 -0.27
N SER A 73 -15.51 3.32 0.84
CA SER A 73 -15.16 3.95 2.13
C SER A 73 -13.73 4.50 2.22
N VAL A 74 -12.88 4.25 1.21
CA VAL A 74 -11.50 4.74 1.15
C VAL A 74 -11.47 6.09 0.43
N SER A 75 -11.03 7.15 1.12
CA SER A 75 -10.91 8.47 0.50
C SER A 75 -9.68 8.60 -0.38
N GLU A 76 -9.74 9.49 -1.38
CA GLU A 76 -8.60 9.80 -2.25
C GLU A 76 -7.40 10.31 -1.45
N ASP A 77 -7.61 11.14 -0.43
CA ASP A 77 -6.52 11.64 0.44
C ASP A 77 -5.75 10.51 1.14
N VAL A 78 -6.46 9.45 1.56
CA VAL A 78 -5.83 8.28 2.18
C VAL A 78 -4.98 7.52 1.16
N VAL A 79 -5.43 7.42 -0.09
CA VAL A 79 -4.68 6.81 -1.18
C VAL A 79 -3.45 7.64 -1.51
N GLU A 80 -3.58 8.97 -1.68
CA GLU A 80 -2.48 9.88 -1.99
C GLU A 80 -1.40 9.91 -0.91
N LEU A 81 -1.79 9.76 0.37
CA LEU A 81 -0.83 9.67 1.47
C LEU A 81 0.17 8.52 1.27
N HIS A 82 -0.26 7.40 0.67
CA HIS A 82 0.62 6.26 0.40
C HIS A 82 1.63 6.52 -0.73
N PHE A 83 1.42 7.56 -1.53
CA PHE A 83 2.37 7.97 -2.57
C PHE A 83 3.13 9.25 -2.18
N THR A 84 2.95 9.74 -0.96
CA THR A 84 3.61 10.93 -0.44
C THR A 84 4.83 10.54 0.40
N SER A 85 6.01 10.98 -0.05
CA SER A 85 7.29 10.75 0.62
C SER A 85 7.21 11.10 2.12
N PRO A 86 7.60 10.19 3.03
CA PRO A 86 7.74 10.49 4.45
C PRO A 86 9.08 11.16 4.81
N TRP A 87 10.02 11.25 3.86
CA TRP A 87 11.35 11.83 4.05
C TRP A 87 11.58 13.07 3.19
N GLU A 88 12.43 13.96 3.67
CA GLU A 88 12.92 15.14 2.92
C GLU A 88 13.92 14.72 1.83
N GLN A 89 14.77 13.73 2.13
CA GLN A 89 15.73 13.14 1.20
C GLN A 89 15.48 11.64 1.09
N SER A 90 15.36 11.14 -0.13
CA SER A 90 15.16 9.72 -0.36
C SER A 90 16.34 8.89 0.13
N PRO A 91 16.10 7.77 0.85
CA PRO A 91 17.15 6.83 1.23
C PRO A 91 17.73 6.07 0.03
N LEU A 92 17.07 6.10 -1.14
CA LEU A 92 17.61 5.55 -2.40
C LEU A 92 18.47 6.57 -3.15
N THR A 93 18.46 7.85 -2.74
CA THR A 93 19.41 8.83 -3.25
C THR A 93 20.78 8.49 -2.69
N LEU A 94 21.64 7.90 -3.52
CA LEU A 94 23.01 7.63 -3.13
C LEU A 94 23.73 8.96 -2.86
N SER A 95 24.10 9.19 -1.61
CA SER A 95 24.95 10.30 -1.19
C SER A 95 26.37 10.09 -1.73
N GLY A 96 26.62 10.38 -3.01
CA GLY A 96 27.96 10.32 -3.57
C GLY A 96 28.01 10.13 -5.08
N GLU A 97 27.85 11.23 -5.80
CA GLU A 97 28.65 11.54 -7.00
C GLU A 97 29.39 12.88 -6.74
#